data_AF-A0A965XW20-F1
#
_entry.id   AF-A0A965XW20-F1
#
_cell.length_a   1.000
_cell.length_b   1.000
_cell.length_c   1.000
_cell.angle_alpha   90.00
_cell.angle_beta   90.00
_cell.angle_gamma   90.00
#
_symmetry.space_group_name_H-M   'P 1'
#
loop_
_entity.id
_entity.type
_entity.pdbx_description
1 polymer ?
#
loop_
_entity_poly.entity_id
_entity_poly.type
_entity_poly.pdbx_seq_one_letter_code
_entity_poly.pdbx_strand_id
1 'polypeptide(L)'
;DHNHVMNAAVRLYADAANAKTKLENGFDLSDYDLRCLDYAQDYSNRLLSIEVNINTTQMLDTAWELFGKYFSKTEVSIKEEITEKYWKNS
;
A
#
# COMPACT_ATOMS: atom_id res chain seq x y z
N ASP A 1 9.57 -2.25 -14.23
CA ASP A 1 9.57 -1.79 -12.83
C ASP A 1 8.18 -1.53 -12.28
N HIS A 2 7.33 -0.77 -12.99
CA HIS A 2 6.00 -0.37 -12.52
C HIS A 2 5.07 -1.54 -12.11
N ASN A 3 5.14 -2.68 -12.80
CA ASN A 3 4.36 -3.87 -12.45
C ASN A 3 4.68 -4.41 -11.04
N HIS A 4 5.93 -4.31 -10.58
CA HIS A 4 6.30 -4.81 -9.25
C HIS A 4 5.71 -3.94 -8.15
N VAL A 5 5.71 -2.61 -8.35
CA VAL A 5 5.12 -1.63 -7.42
C VAL A 5 3.62 -1.82 -7.34
N MET A 6 2.94 -1.92 -8.48
CA MET A 6 1.48 -2.09 -8.51
C MET A 6 1.03 -3.43 -7.95
N ASN A 7 1.77 -4.52 -8.21
CA ASN A 7 1.48 -5.82 -7.61
C ASN A 7 1.62 -5.79 -6.09
N ALA A 8 2.64 -5.11 -5.56
CA ALA A 8 2.79 -4.93 -4.13
C ALA A 8 1.64 -4.07 -3.56
N ALA A 9 1.24 -3.01 -4.26
CA ALA A 9 0.17 -2.11 -3.82
C ALA A 9 -1.17 -2.84 -3.70
N VAL A 10 -1.51 -3.67 -4.70
CA VAL A 10 -2.72 -4.50 -4.69
C VAL A 10 -2.65 -5.58 -3.62
N ARG A 11 -1.50 -6.23 -3.41
CA ARG A 11 -1.33 -7.22 -2.34
C ARG A 11 -1.57 -6.62 -0.96
N LEU A 12 -0.92 -5.48 -0.66
CA LEU A 12 -1.06 -4.78 0.62
C LEU A 12 -2.50 -4.29 0.83
N TYR A 13 -3.19 -3.90 -0.25
CA TYR A 13 -4.62 -3.57 -0.21
C TYR A 13 -5.47 -4.80 0.11
N ALA A 14 -5.14 -5.97 -0.45
CA ALA A 14 -5.83 -7.23 -0.15
C ALA A 14 -5.61 -7.70 1.30
N ASP A 15 -4.43 -7.45 1.88
CA ASP A 15 -4.16 -7.75 3.28
C ASP A 15 -5.13 -7.01 4.23
N ALA A 16 -5.57 -5.80 3.85
CA ALA A 16 -6.58 -5.06 4.59
C ALA A 16 -7.96 -5.76 4.60
N ALA A 17 -8.32 -6.50 3.55
CA ALA A 17 -9.56 -7.28 3.54
C ALA A 17 -9.51 -8.43 4.56
N ASN A 18 -8.34 -9.07 4.72
CA ASN A 18 -8.11 -10.06 5.75
C ASN A 18 -8.19 -9.43 7.16
N ALA A 19 -7.56 -8.27 7.36
CA ALA A 19 -7.66 -7.51 8.61
C ALA A 19 -9.10 -7.13 8.96
N LYS A 20 -9.87 -6.67 7.96
CA LYS A 20 -11.29 -6.34 8.14
C LYS A 20 -12.10 -7.57 8.54
N THR A 21 -11.85 -8.72 7.93
CA THR A 21 -12.51 -9.98 8.28
C THR A 21 -12.19 -10.41 9.72
N LYS A 22 -10.95 -10.22 10.18
CA LYS A 22 -10.58 -10.47 11.58
C LYS A 22 -11.38 -9.58 12.52
N LEU A 23 -11.47 -8.28 12.22
CA LEU A 23 -12.23 -7.30 13.01
C LEU A 23 -13.72 -7.66 13.09
N GLU A 24 -14.33 -7.99 11.95
CA GLU A 24 -15.75 -8.36 11.86
C GLU A 24 -16.09 -9.61 12.67
N ASN A 25 -15.14 -10.54 12.77
CA ASN A 25 -15.27 -11.75 13.57
C ASN A 25 -14.83 -11.57 15.04
N GLY A 26 -14.44 -10.37 15.45
CA GLY A 26 -14.06 -10.04 16.83
C GLY A 26 -12.67 -10.56 17.24
N PHE A 27 -11.78 -10.86 16.29
CA PHE A 27 -10.39 -11.17 16.60
C PHE A 27 -9.58 -9.89 16.85
N ASP A 28 -8.58 -10.01 17.73
CA ASP A 28 -7.61 -8.94 17.93
C ASP A 28 -6.83 -8.64 16.65
N LEU A 29 -6.62 -7.35 16.39
CA LEU A 29 -5.82 -6.87 15.27
C LEU A 29 -4.38 -6.63 15.71
N SER A 30 -3.44 -7.08 14.89
CA SER A 30 -2.04 -6.67 15.03
C SER A 30 -1.84 -5.23 14.57
N ASP A 31 -0.72 -4.64 14.95
CA ASP A 31 -0.27 -3.34 14.47
C ASP A 31 -0.13 -3.29 12.93
N TYR A 32 0.28 -4.40 12.31
CA TYR A 32 0.27 -4.56 10.85
C TYR A 32 -1.15 -4.54 10.27
N ASP A 33 -2.08 -5.26 10.89
CA ASP A 33 -3.48 -5.31 10.43
C ASP A 33 -4.11 -3.90 10.46
N LEU A 34 -3.85 -3.13 11.52
CA LEU A 34 -4.32 -1.74 11.64
C LEU A 34 -3.74 -0.86 10.52
N ARG A 35 -2.43 -0.92 10.29
CA ARG A 35 -1.80 -0.16 9.19
C ARG A 35 -2.30 -0.58 7.82
N CYS A 36 -2.61 -1.86 7.59
CA CYS A 36 -3.22 -2.31 6.35
C CYS A 36 -4.60 -1.68 6.13
N LEU A 37 -5.43 -1.57 7.18
CA LEU A 37 -6.74 -0.91 7.09
C LEU A 37 -6.59 0.57 6.73
N ASP A 38 -5.69 1.29 7.40
CA ASP A 38 -5.43 2.71 7.11
C ASP A 38 -4.85 2.91 5.70
N TYR A 39 -3.92 2.05 5.29
CA TYR A 39 -3.38 2.04 3.94
C TYR A 39 -4.50 1.84 2.90
N ALA A 40 -5.41 0.89 3.12
CA ALA A 40 -6.48 0.62 2.17
C ALA A 40 -7.44 1.80 2.01
N GLN A 41 -7.71 2.53 3.09
CA GLN A 41 -8.50 3.76 3.04
C GLN A 41 -7.82 4.82 2.18
N ASP A 42 -6.54 5.12 2.42
CA ASP A 42 -5.79 6.11 1.64
C ASP A 42 -5.58 5.67 0.19
N TYR A 43 -5.27 4.39 -0.04
CA TYR A 43 -5.11 3.81 -1.37
C TYR A 43 -6.39 3.98 -2.21
N SER A 44 -7.56 3.66 -1.62
CA SER A 44 -8.84 3.84 -2.29
C SER A 44 -9.08 5.30 -2.67
N ASN A 45 -8.88 6.23 -1.73
CA ASN A 45 -9.17 7.65 -1.95
C ASN A 45 -8.20 8.31 -2.94
N ARG A 46 -6.93 7.91 -2.92
CA ARG A 46 -5.88 8.58 -3.68
C ARG A 46 -5.58 7.94 -5.03
N LEU A 47 -5.92 6.66 -5.21
CA LEU A 47 -5.57 5.90 -6.42
C LEU A 47 -6.76 5.26 -7.14
N LEU A 48 -7.82 4.87 -6.42
CA LEU A 48 -8.97 4.17 -7.03
C LEU A 48 -10.20 5.06 -7.24
N SER A 49 -10.33 6.16 -6.48
CA SER A 49 -11.49 7.04 -6.57
C SER A 49 -11.64 7.63 -7.98
N ILE A 50 -12.87 7.66 -8.50
CA ILE A 50 -13.20 8.18 -9.83
C ILE A 50 -12.86 9.67 -10.00
N GLU A 51 -12.72 10.40 -8.90
CA GLU A 51 -12.38 11.83 -8.89
C GLU A 51 -10.87 12.09 -9.02
N VAL A 52 -10.05 11.04 -8.90
CA VAL A 52 -8.60 11.14 -9.01
C VAL A 52 -8.22 11.24 -10.49
N ASN A 53 -7.68 12.40 -10.88
CA ASN A 53 -7.13 12.63 -12.21
C ASN A 53 -5.60 12.78 -12.14
N ILE A 54 -4.89 11.65 -12.06
CA ILE A 54 -3.43 11.59 -12.00
C ILE A 54 -2.88 10.72 -13.12
N ASN A 55 -1.69 11.06 -13.62
CA ASN A 55 -1.00 10.24 -14.62
C ASN A 55 -0.27 9.04 -13.99
N THR A 56 0.21 8.11 -14.83
CA THR A 56 0.91 6.89 -14.37
C THR A 56 2.11 7.17 -13.46
N THR A 57 2.87 8.23 -13.73
CA THR A 57 4.03 8.60 -12.88
C THR A 57 3.55 9.05 -11.50
N GLN A 58 2.57 9.93 -11.43
CA GLN A 58 1.97 10.38 -10.17
C GLN A 58 1.33 9.22 -9.38
N MET A 59 0.74 8.25 -10.08
CA MET A 59 0.21 7.03 -9.48
C MET A 59 1.30 6.20 -8.80
N LEU A 60 2.47 6.07 -9.44
CA LEU A 60 3.63 5.36 -8.88
C LEU A 60 4.25 6.12 -7.70
N ASP A 61 4.39 7.44 -7.82
CA ASP A 61 4.91 8.28 -6.74
C ASP A 61 4.00 8.21 -5.51
N THR A 62 2.67 8.28 -5.73
CA THR A 62 1.68 8.10 -4.67
C THR A 62 1.77 6.72 -4.03
N ALA A 63 1.95 5.65 -4.82
CA ALA A 63 2.13 4.30 -4.28
C ALA A 63 3.39 4.21 -3.39
N TRP A 64 4.52 4.78 -3.80
CA TRP A 64 5.73 4.82 -2.99
C TRP A 64 5.57 5.64 -1.71
N GLU A 65 4.88 6.77 -1.77
CA GLU A 65 4.56 7.58 -0.59
C GLU A 65 3.71 6.77 0.41
N LEU A 66 2.65 6.11 -0.07
CA LEU A 66 1.81 5.26 0.76
C LEU A 66 2.60 4.09 1.36
N PHE A 67 3.54 3.51 0.60
CA PHE A 67 4.43 2.48 1.13
C PHE A 67 5.28 2.97 2.29
N GLY A 68 5.96 4.11 2.16
CA GLY A 68 6.79 4.64 3.24
C GLY A 68 5.99 5.11 4.46
N LYS A 69 4.74 5.55 4.24
CA LYS A 69 3.84 5.96 5.33
C LYS A 69 3.37 4.77 6.19
N TYR A 70 3.05 3.63 5.56
CA TYR A 70 2.36 2.52 6.24
C TYR A 70 3.21 1.26 6.44
N PHE A 71 4.31 1.11 5.72
CA PHE A 71 5.08 -0.13 5.68
C PHE A 71 6.58 0.10 5.68
N SER A 72 7.31 -0.89 6.19
CA SER A 72 8.74 -1.03 6.03
C SER A 72 9.09 -1.63 4.67
N LYS A 73 10.31 -1.42 4.19
CA LYS A 73 10.83 -2.02 2.95
C LYS A 73 10.64 -3.54 2.91
N THR A 74 10.81 -4.21 4.05
CA THR A 74 10.64 -5.64 4.22
C THR A 74 9.17 -6.07 4.06
N GLU A 75 8.23 -5.29 4.59
CA GLU A 75 6.79 -5.60 4.48
C GLU A 75 6.28 -5.43 3.05
N VAL A 76 6.81 -4.47 2.29
CA VAL A 76 6.40 -4.26 0.89
C VAL A 76 6.86 -5.40 -0.03
N SER A 77 7.96 -6.07 0.30
CA SER A 77 8.48 -7.24 -0.44
C SER A 77 8.78 -6.96 -1.93
N ILE A 78 9.23 -5.75 -2.25
CA ILE A 78 9.75 -5.40 -3.58
C ILE A 78 11.27 -5.64 -3.60
N LYS A 79 11.79 -6.06 -4.76
CA LYS A 79 13.24 -6.26 -4.97
C LYS A 79 14.06 -5.07 -4.46
N GLU A 80 15.16 -5.37 -3.77
CA GLU A 80 16.04 -4.38 -3.14
C GLU A 80 16.55 -3.33 -4.14
N GLU A 81 16.98 -3.77 -5.33
CA GLU A 81 17.43 -2.87 -6.42
C GLU A 81 16.40 -1.79 -6.78
N ILE A 82 15.10 -2.11 -6.67
CA ILE A 82 14.01 -1.17 -6.97
C ILE A 82 13.73 -0.28 -5.75
N THR A 83 13.66 -0.86 -4.55
CA THR A 83 13.39 -0.07 -3.33
C THR A 83 14.53 0.90 -3.04
N GLU A 84 15.80 0.53 -3.22
CA GLU A 84 16.93 1.45 -3.05
C GLU A 84 16.86 2.67 -3.97
N LYS A 85 16.35 2.49 -5.18
CA LYS A 85 16.25 3.55 -6.19
C LYS A 85 15.10 4.52 -5.92
N TYR A 86 13.96 4.04 -5.43
CA TYR A 86 12.72 4.82 -5.38
C TYR A 86 12.19 5.12 -3.96
N TRP A 87 12.64 4.41 -2.93
CA TRP A 87 12.17 4.59 -1.54
C TRP A 87 12.64 5.91 -0.89
N LYS A 88 13.62 6.60 -1.46
CA LYS A 88 14.21 7.81 -0.84
C LYS A 88 13.29 9.03 -0.80
N ASN A 89 12.09 8.94 -1.40
CA ASN A 89 11.13 10.03 -1.53
C ASN A 89 9.80 9.77 -0.79
N SER A 90 9.76 8.81 0.12
CA SER A 90 8.56 8.42 0.88
C SER A 90 8.59 8.92 2.33
#